data_AF-A0A967WHY7-F1
#
_entry.id   AF-A0A967WHY7-F1
#
_cell.length_a   1.000
_cell.length_b   1.000
_cell.length_c   1.000
_cell.angle_alpha   90.00
_cell.angle_beta   90.00
_cell.angle_gamma   90.00
#
_symmetry.space_group_name_H-M   'P 1'
#
loop_
_entity.id
_entity.type
_entity.pdbx_description
1 polymer ?
#
loop_
_entity_poly.entity_id
_entity_poly.type
_entity_poly.pdbx_seq_one_letter_code
_entity_poly.pdbx_strand_id
1 'polypeptide(L)'
;MTFLEILQIIMAVGTIATGLISLIRPRAVQGFTGLSAPGPRGITEIRAILGGGFVGLGLAPLILGVPAAYQMLGIVYLVIAVARIAGIVLDKSFERSNWISLAVEIVAGIILVL
;
A
#
# COMPACT_ATOMS: atom_id res chain seq x y z
N MET A 1 24.57 3.48 -4.25
CA MET A 1 23.14 3.77 -4.21
C MET A 1 22.90 5.16 -4.75
N THR A 2 22.06 5.30 -5.77
CA THR A 2 21.62 6.60 -6.27
C THR A 2 20.59 7.21 -5.31
N PHE A 3 20.34 8.52 -5.40
CA PHE A 3 19.28 9.16 -4.61
C PHE A 3 17.90 8.53 -4.87
N LEU A 4 17.62 8.17 -6.12
CA LEU A 4 16.39 7.50 -6.53
C LEU A 4 16.24 6.12 -5.87
N GLU A 5 17.30 5.30 -5.90
CA GLU A 5 17.30 3.99 -5.24
C GLU A 5 17.01 4.09 -3.74
N ILE A 6 17.52 5.13 -3.06
CA ILE A 6 17.22 5.38 -1.64
C ILE A 6 15.72 5.64 -1.45
N LEU A 7 15.10 6.46 -2.32
CA LEU A 7 13.67 6.72 -2.25
C LEU A 7 12.84 5.46 -2.52
N GLN A 8 13.23 4.64 -3.50
CA GLN A 8 12.57 3.37 -3.80
C GLN A 8 12.62 2.41 -2.60
N ILE A 9 13.77 2.30 -1.94
CA ILE A 9 13.92 1.49 -0.72
C ILE A 9 13.04 2.04 0.40
N ILE A 10 12.98 3.36 0.60
CA ILE A 10 12.10 3.99 1.60
C ILE A 10 10.63 3.64 1.31
N MET A 11 10.20 3.70 0.05
CA MET A 11 8.83 3.33 -0.32
C MET A 11 8.54 1.86 -0.03
N ALA A 12 9.44 0.95 -0.42
CA ALA A 12 9.31 -0.48 -0.13
C ALA A 12 9.23 -0.77 1.38
N VAL A 13 10.09 -0.13 2.18
CA VAL A 13 10.06 -0.23 3.65
C VAL A 13 8.77 0.36 4.23
N GLY A 14 8.26 1.46 3.68
CA GLY A 14 6.97 2.04 4.05
C GLY A 14 5.79 1.08 3.78
N THR A 15 5.82 0.37 2.65
CA THR A 15 4.85 -0.69 2.31
C THR A 15 4.90 -1.81 3.34
N ILE A 16 6.11 -2.28 3.69
CA ILE A 16 6.30 -3.31 4.73
C ILE A 16 5.75 -2.84 6.06
N ALA A 17 6.08 -1.62 6.50
CA ALA A 17 5.62 -1.08 7.78
C ALA A 17 4.09 -1.01 7.85
N THR A 18 3.44 -0.57 6.77
CA THR A 18 1.97 -0.54 6.65
C THR A 18 1.39 -1.95 6.73
N GLY A 19 2.01 -2.91 6.05
CA GLY A 19 1.64 -4.32 6.15
C GLY A 19 1.81 -4.90 7.54
N LEU A 20 2.92 -4.62 8.23
CA LEU A 20 3.16 -5.10 9.60
C LEU A 20 2.14 -4.53 10.59
N ILE A 21 1.74 -3.26 10.44
CA ILE A 21 0.68 -2.66 11.28
C ILE A 21 -0.64 -3.43 11.07
N SER A 22 -1.04 -3.66 9.82
CA SER A 22 -2.26 -4.42 9.48
C SER A 22 -2.18 -5.88 9.96
N LEU A 23 -1.00 -6.49 9.89
CA LEU A 23 -0.76 -7.86 10.29
C LEU A 23 -0.81 -8.03 11.80
N ILE A 24 -0.19 -7.14 12.58
CA ILE A 24 -0.06 -7.26 14.04
C ILE A 24 -1.27 -6.64 14.75
N ARG A 25 -1.72 -5.47 14.30
CA ARG A 25 -2.82 -4.68 14.88
C ARG A 25 -3.93 -4.40 13.86
N PRO A 26 -4.67 -5.42 13.39
CA PRO A 26 -5.64 -5.29 12.29
C PRO A 26 -6.78 -4.30 12.54
N ARG A 27 -7.14 -4.01 13.81
CA ARG A 27 -8.18 -3.03 14.13
C ARG A 27 -7.68 -1.58 14.10
N ALA A 28 -6.36 -1.36 14.16
CA ALA A 28 -5.79 -0.01 14.16
C ALA A 28 -5.98 0.70 12.82
N VAL A 29 -6.10 -0.05 11.71
CA VAL A 29 -6.26 0.52 10.36
C VAL A 29 -7.70 0.93 10.04
N GLN A 30 -8.69 0.53 10.86
CA GLN A 30 -10.10 0.83 10.62
C GLN A 30 -10.38 2.34 10.59
N GLY A 31 -9.74 3.12 11.48
CA GLY A 31 -9.94 4.58 11.52
C GLY A 31 -9.45 5.32 10.27
N PHE A 32 -8.47 4.75 9.56
CA PHE A 32 -7.93 5.34 8.32
C PHE A 32 -8.63 4.78 7.08
N THR A 33 -8.87 3.47 7.04
CA THR A 33 -9.42 2.76 5.87
C THR A 33 -10.94 2.73 5.81
N GLY A 34 -11.63 2.95 6.95
CA GLY A 34 -13.07 2.70 7.08
C GLY A 34 -13.45 1.21 7.09
N LEU A 35 -12.48 0.29 6.93
CA LEU A 35 -12.76 -1.13 6.82
C LEU A 35 -13.11 -1.73 8.18
N SER A 36 -14.37 -2.11 8.37
CA SER A 36 -14.82 -2.81 9.57
C SER A 36 -14.64 -4.32 9.46
N ALA A 37 -14.23 -4.95 10.57
CA ALA A 37 -14.05 -6.40 10.67
C ALA A 37 -14.85 -6.93 11.88
N PRO A 38 -16.15 -7.24 11.70
CA PRO A 38 -17.05 -7.56 12.81
C PRO A 38 -16.74 -8.90 13.50
N GLY A 39 -15.97 -9.79 12.87
CA GLY A 39 -15.64 -11.10 13.44
C GLY A 39 -14.26 -11.63 13.05
N PRO A 40 -13.86 -12.80 13.57
CA PRO A 40 -12.53 -13.37 13.35
C PRO A 40 -12.17 -13.54 11.87
N ARG A 41 -13.15 -13.91 11.02
CA ARG A 41 -12.91 -14.08 9.58
C ARG A 41 -12.46 -12.79 8.89
N GLY A 42 -13.10 -11.65 9.19
CA GLY A 42 -12.71 -10.34 8.64
C GLY A 42 -11.36 -9.87 9.16
N ILE A 43 -11.03 -10.19 10.42
CA ILE A 43 -9.69 -9.94 10.97
C ILE A 43 -8.63 -10.74 10.20
N THR A 44 -8.91 -11.99 9.83
CA THR A 44 -8.01 -12.79 8.99
C THR A 44 -7.81 -12.17 7.62
N GLU A 45 -8.85 -11.63 6.99
CA GLU A 45 -8.71 -10.94 5.68
C GLU A 45 -7.82 -9.70 5.76
N ILE A 46 -7.97 -8.88 6.82
CA ILE A 46 -7.07 -7.74 7.05
C ILE A 46 -5.63 -8.23 7.23
N ARG A 47 -5.40 -9.28 8.03
CA ARG A 47 -4.06 -9.84 8.24
C ARG A 47 -3.45 -10.42 6.97
N ALA A 48 -4.25 -11.09 6.14
CA ALA A 48 -3.77 -11.75 4.94
C ALA A 48 -3.47 -10.75 3.81
N ILE A 49 -4.45 -9.92 3.44
CA ILE A 49 -4.35 -9.05 2.26
C ILE A 49 -3.67 -7.72 2.61
N LEU A 50 -4.19 -6.99 3.60
CA LEU A 50 -3.58 -5.71 4.00
C LEU A 50 -2.29 -5.91 4.78
N GLY A 51 -2.14 -7.04 5.48
CA GLY A 51 -0.95 -7.39 6.22
C GLY A 51 0.10 -8.10 5.37
N GLY A 52 -0.07 -9.41 5.21
CA GLY A 52 0.85 -10.28 4.48
C GLY A 52 1.09 -9.83 3.04
N GLY A 53 0.04 -9.40 2.33
CA GLY A 53 0.14 -8.88 0.96
C GLY A 53 1.07 -7.68 0.86
N PHE A 54 0.90 -6.66 1.71
CA PHE A 54 1.75 -5.46 1.71
C PHE A 54 3.19 -5.77 2.17
N VAL A 55 3.35 -6.65 3.16
CA VAL A 55 4.68 -7.13 3.59
C VAL A 55 5.39 -7.81 2.43
N GLY A 56 4.72 -8.73 1.72
CA GLY A 56 5.29 -9.44 0.58
C GLY A 56 5.63 -8.50 -0.58
N LEU A 57 4.72 -7.58 -0.92
CA LEU A 57 4.92 -6.59 -1.98
C LEU A 57 6.11 -5.66 -1.70
N GLY A 58 6.32 -5.24 -0.45
CA GLY A 58 7.47 -4.42 -0.09
C GLY A 58 8.77 -5.21 0.07
N LEU A 59 8.72 -6.48 0.50
CA LEU A 59 9.91 -7.34 0.62
C LEU A 59 10.44 -7.82 -0.72
N ALA A 60 9.55 -8.14 -1.68
CA ALA A 60 9.93 -8.67 -2.99
C ALA A 60 11.01 -7.84 -3.70
N PRO A 61 10.91 -6.50 -3.86
CA PRO A 61 11.96 -5.71 -4.50
C PRO A 61 13.28 -5.70 -3.72
N LEU A 62 13.23 -5.74 -2.39
CA LEU A 62 14.44 -5.78 -1.54
C LEU A 62 15.17 -7.11 -1.64
N ILE A 63 14.45 -8.22 -1.75
CA ILE A 63 15.01 -9.58 -1.84
C ILE A 63 15.53 -9.85 -3.25
N LEU A 64 14.73 -9.51 -4.28
CA LEU A 64 15.07 -9.80 -5.67
C LEU A 64 16.17 -8.88 -6.20
N GLY A 65 16.25 -7.64 -5.69
CA GLY A 65 17.34 -6.72 -6.03
C GLY A 65 17.40 -6.31 -7.50
N VAL A 66 16.32 -6.51 -8.27
CA VAL A 66 16.23 -6.16 -9.69
C VAL A 66 15.29 -4.98 -9.90
N PRO A 67 15.59 -4.04 -10.83
CA PRO A 67 14.75 -2.87 -11.08
C PRO A 67 13.29 -3.21 -11.41
N ALA A 68 13.06 -4.29 -12.15
CA ALA A 68 11.73 -4.74 -12.53
C ALA A 68 10.82 -5.06 -11.32
N ALA A 69 11.39 -5.43 -10.16
CA ALA A 69 10.60 -5.69 -8.96
C ALA A 69 10.11 -4.40 -8.29
N TYR A 70 10.91 -3.33 -8.31
CA TYR A 70 10.46 -2.01 -7.86
C TYR A 70 9.41 -1.44 -8.82
N GLN A 71 9.63 -1.58 -10.12
CA GLN A 71 8.65 -1.18 -11.14
C GLN A 71 7.32 -1.88 -10.97
N MET A 72 7.33 -3.20 -10.70
CA MET A 72 6.11 -3.95 -10.41
C MET A 72 5.37 -3.38 -9.20
N LEU A 73 6.07 -3.10 -8.09
CA LEU A 73 5.46 -2.47 -6.92
C LEU A 73 4.88 -1.08 -7.25
N GLY A 74 5.60 -0.29 -8.04
CA GLY A 74 5.14 1.01 -8.50
C GLY A 74 3.88 0.93 -9.37
N ILE A 75 3.83 -0.02 -10.31
CA ILE A 75 2.63 -0.31 -11.12
C ILE A 75 1.46 -0.67 -10.21
N VAL A 76 1.66 -1.51 -9.20
CA VAL A 76 0.60 -1.85 -8.22
C VAL A 76 0.07 -0.58 -7.55
N TYR A 77 0.94 0.30 -7.06
CA TYR A 77 0.51 1.57 -6.46
C TYR A 77 -0.29 2.47 -7.42
N LEU A 78 0.14 2.59 -8.68
CA LEU A 78 -0.58 3.39 -9.68
C LEU A 78 -1.93 2.78 -10.05
N VAL A 79 -2.04 1.46 -10.15
CA VAL A 79 -3.32 0.78 -10.38
C VAL A 79 -4.26 0.98 -9.19
N ILE A 80 -3.75 0.93 -7.95
CA ILE A 80 -4.53 1.27 -6.75
C ILE A 80 -5.00 2.72 -6.82
N ALA A 81 -4.14 3.68 -7.22
CA ALA A 81 -4.53 5.08 -7.36
C ALA A 81 -5.69 5.26 -8.35
N VAL A 82 -5.66 4.57 -9.50
CA VAL A 82 -6.75 4.59 -10.49
C VAL A 82 -8.04 4.03 -9.89
N ALA A 83 -7.96 2.87 -9.23
CA ALA A 83 -9.11 2.26 -8.57
C ALA A 83 -9.69 3.16 -7.47
N ARG A 84 -8.82 3.85 -6.72
CA ARG A 84 -9.22 4.81 -5.68
C ARG A 84 -9.89 6.04 -6.26
N ILE A 85 -9.38 6.61 -7.35
CA ILE A 85 -10.05 7.72 -8.05
C ILE A 85 -11.46 7.30 -8.48
N ALA A 86 -11.59 6.11 -9.06
CA ALA A 86 -12.90 5.57 -9.43
C ALA A 86 -13.81 5.43 -8.20
N GLY A 87 -13.33 4.86 -7.09
CA GLY A 87 -14.09 4.73 -5.84
C GLY A 87 -14.51 6.08 -5.24
N ILE A 88 -13.61 7.06 -5.18
CA ILE A 88 -13.93 8.42 -4.68
C ILE A 88 -15.10 9.03 -5.46
N VAL A 89 -15.11 8.89 -6.79
CA VAL A 89 -16.14 9.47 -7.65
C VAL A 89 -17.44 8.66 -7.62
N LEU A 90 -17.35 7.34 -7.78
CA LEU A 90 -18.50 6.44 -7.89
C LEU A 90 -19.22 6.27 -6.54
N ASP A 91 -18.45 6.06 -5.47
CA ASP A 91 -18.97 5.80 -4.12
C ASP A 91 -19.11 7.08 -3.29
N LYS A 92 -18.72 8.24 -3.84
CA LYS A 92 -18.72 9.55 -3.19
C LYS A 92 -17.90 9.59 -1.88
N SER A 93 -16.84 8.77 -1.81
CA SER A 93 -15.98 8.62 -0.64
C SER A 93 -14.93 9.73 -0.57
N PHE A 94 -15.39 10.97 -0.36
CA PHE A 94 -14.55 12.17 -0.34
C PHE A 94 -13.83 12.41 1.00
N GLU A 95 -13.66 11.37 1.82
CA GLU A 95 -12.99 11.48 3.11
C GLU A 95 -11.52 11.87 2.94
N ARG A 96 -11.01 12.63 3.92
CA ARG A 96 -9.61 13.09 3.93
C ARG A 96 -8.61 11.92 3.80
N SER A 97 -8.90 10.76 4.38
CA SER A 97 -8.02 9.59 4.31
C SER A 97 -7.90 9.03 2.90
N ASN A 98 -8.95 9.11 2.07
CA ASN A 98 -8.90 8.70 0.67
C ASN A 98 -7.98 9.61 -0.14
N TRP A 99 -8.07 10.93 0.04
CA TRP A 99 -7.17 11.88 -0.63
C TRP A 99 -5.72 11.73 -0.20
N ILE A 100 -5.46 11.50 1.09
CA ILE A 100 -4.10 11.22 1.59
C ILE A 100 -3.56 9.94 0.97
N SER A 101 -4.36 8.87 0.93
CA SER A 101 -3.97 7.60 0.33
C SER A 101 -3.65 7.76 -1.16
N LEU A 102 -4.49 8.50 -1.90
CA LEU A 102 -4.29 8.76 -3.32
C LEU A 102 -2.97 9.48 -3.59
N ALA A 103 -2.64 10.51 -2.81
CA ALA A 103 -1.39 11.23 -2.96
C ALA A 103 -0.18 10.31 -2.71
N VAL A 104 -0.24 9.48 -1.66
CA VAL A 104 0.81 8.49 -1.37
C VAL A 104 0.95 7.49 -2.51
N GLU A 105 -0.16 6.98 -3.05
CA GLU A 105 -0.16 6.00 -4.13
C GLU A 105 0.47 6.55 -5.41
N ILE A 106 0.14 7.78 -5.79
CA ILE A 106 0.72 8.42 -6.98
C ILE A 106 2.22 8.67 -6.78
N VAL A 107 2.61 9.27 -5.65
CA VAL A 107 4.01 9.62 -5.38
C VAL A 107 4.88 8.36 -5.28
N ALA A 108 4.45 7.37 -4.50
CA ALA A 108 5.16 6.11 -4.38
C ALA A 108 5.23 5.38 -5.72
N GLY A 109 4.10 5.33 -6.45
CA GLY A 109 4.02 4.71 -7.76
C GLY A 109 5.02 5.28 -8.77
N ILE A 110 5.10 6.61 -8.87
CA ILE A 110 6.05 7.28 -9.77
C ILE A 110 7.50 7.01 -9.35
N ILE A 111 7.83 7.17 -8.05
CA ILE A 111 9.19 6.94 -7.55
C ILE A 111 9.66 5.51 -7.80
N LEU A 112 8.76 4.53 -7.67
CA LEU A 112 9.08 3.10 -7.80
C LEU A 112 9.20 2.64 -9.26
N VAL A 113 8.53 3.32 -10.20
CA VAL A 113 8.59 2.98 -11.63
C VAL A 113 9.84 3.57 -12.30
N LEU A 114 10.28 4.76 -11.87
CA LEU A 114 11.51 5.41 -12.33
C LEU A 114 12.74 4.64 -11.87
#